data_AF-A0A1Q6X3C8-F1
#
_entry.id   AF-A0A1Q6X3C8-F1
#
_cell.length_a   1.000
_cell.length_b   1.000
_cell.length_c   1.000
_cell.angle_alpha   90.00
_cell.angle_beta   90.00
_cell.angle_gamma   90.00
#
_symmetry.space_group_name_H-M   'P 1'
#
loop_
_entity.id
_entity.type
_entity.pdbx_description
1 polymer ?
#
loop_
_entity_poly.entity_id
_entity_poly.type
_entity_poly.pdbx_seq_one_letter_code
_entity_poly.pdbx_strand_id
1 'polypeptide(L)'
;MFDDWRKEIGVNHDEIADFKFDTLYGAIETDEIQFGHFKGRRKWENLRQVPTQQMRDALINLIVYQGDTEFASVEQQRNLFETAPSDWDRRALTRVMIEEMRHGWQMCALLVDHFGYSGKVEAQKMLERRAFDNQRLLGAFNVDVDNWMDFFTYTDFVDRDGKFQLQMLKYSAFAPLGRSMSYMLREEAFHMGTGNDGLRRIVEAGVIPAWLIQRYLNKWISSSYDLFGTDHSSSAHWAYVWGIKGRYDEPKNEQDAKLDELNDYNRQLYRDEVAGLIERFNTVLKPGEPKLYAPDIKFNRAIGRWAGLKFHAQTGEPLDDRAYEQHLKEYMPTAEDKILLLDIIRNEKKWIVAKEGGRDPLATIAEPRKSAINL
;
A
#
# COMPACT_ATOMS: atom_id res chain seq x y z
N MET A 1 -7.86 -18.03 -16.05
CA MET A 1 -8.22 -16.73 -15.45
C MET A 1 -6.99 -15.97 -14.97
N PHE A 2 -6.30 -16.37 -13.91
CA PHE A 2 -5.11 -15.63 -13.45
C PHE A 2 -4.01 -15.53 -14.53
N ASP A 3 -3.71 -16.64 -15.23
CA ASP A 3 -2.75 -16.61 -16.34
C ASP A 3 -3.21 -15.76 -17.53
N ASP A 4 -4.52 -15.71 -17.77
CA ASP A 4 -5.09 -14.87 -18.84
C ASP A 4 -4.98 -13.39 -18.46
N TRP A 5 -5.32 -13.04 -17.21
CA TRP A 5 -5.14 -11.70 -16.66
C TRP A 5 -3.69 -11.24 -16.81
N ARG A 6 -2.69 -12.05 -16.41
CA ARG A 6 -1.26 -11.71 -16.57
C ARG A 6 -0.87 -11.42 -18.02
N LYS A 7 -1.39 -12.21 -18.97
CA LYS A 7 -1.15 -12.01 -20.41
C LYS A 7 -1.80 -10.73 -20.91
N GLU A 8 -3.04 -10.47 -20.51
CA GLU A 8 -3.81 -9.29 -20.92
C GLU A 8 -3.19 -7.99 -20.43
N ILE A 9 -2.66 -7.97 -19.20
CA ILE A 9 -2.02 -6.77 -18.66
C ILE A 9 -0.57 -6.58 -19.12
N GLY A 10 0.03 -7.57 -19.78
CA GLY A 10 1.31 -7.44 -20.45
C GLY A 10 2.56 -7.57 -19.57
N VAL A 11 2.47 -8.20 -18.40
CA VAL A 11 3.59 -8.28 -17.42
C VAL A 11 4.38 -9.61 -17.46
N ASN A 12 4.04 -10.54 -18.35
CA ASN A 12 4.71 -11.85 -18.47
C ASN A 12 6.09 -11.75 -19.15
N HIS A 13 7.01 -11.01 -18.54
CA HIS A 13 8.45 -11.11 -18.83
C HIS A 13 9.00 -12.46 -18.38
N ASP A 14 10.15 -12.89 -18.91
CA ASP A 14 10.73 -14.22 -18.67
C ASP A 14 10.77 -14.59 -17.18
N GLU A 15 11.23 -13.68 -16.31
CA GLU A 15 11.31 -13.94 -14.86
C GLU A 15 9.94 -14.14 -14.19
N ILE A 16 8.89 -13.45 -14.69
CA ILE A 16 7.51 -13.56 -14.18
C ILE A 16 6.81 -14.81 -14.74
N ALA A 17 7.07 -15.12 -16.02
CA ALA A 17 6.50 -16.27 -16.70
C ALA A 17 7.00 -17.59 -16.08
N ASP A 18 8.27 -17.63 -15.69
CA ASP A 18 8.92 -18.79 -15.08
C ASP A 18 8.58 -18.95 -13.58
N PHE A 19 8.04 -17.91 -12.94
CA PHE A 19 7.72 -17.95 -11.51
C PHE A 19 6.48 -18.81 -11.23
N LYS A 20 6.59 -19.70 -10.23
CA LYS A 20 5.49 -20.54 -9.75
C LYS A 20 4.79 -19.88 -8.57
N PHE A 21 3.55 -19.48 -8.78
CA PHE A 21 2.70 -18.91 -7.75
C PHE A 21 2.16 -19.99 -6.80
N ASP A 22 2.33 -19.75 -5.51
CA ASP A 22 1.82 -20.61 -4.43
C ASP A 22 1.35 -19.74 -3.26
N THR A 23 0.47 -20.31 -2.43
CA THR A 23 0.03 -19.69 -1.18
C THR A 23 1.08 -19.91 -0.09
N LEU A 24 1.50 -18.84 0.58
CA LEU A 24 2.45 -18.93 1.68
C LEU A 24 1.80 -18.37 2.95
N TYR A 25 1.56 -19.25 3.91
CA TYR A 25 0.93 -18.91 5.17
C TYR A 25 1.97 -18.76 6.29
N GLY A 26 1.86 -17.69 7.07
CA GLY A 26 2.68 -17.42 8.23
C GLY A 26 2.11 -18.05 9.51
N ALA A 27 2.90 -18.00 10.58
CA ALA A 27 2.41 -18.37 11.91
C ALA A 27 1.57 -17.23 12.50
N ILE A 28 0.52 -17.58 13.26
CA ILE A 28 -0.19 -16.68 14.16
C ILE A 28 0.50 -16.70 15.53
N GLU A 29 0.51 -15.56 16.23
CA GLU A 29 1.22 -15.41 17.50
C GLU A 29 0.56 -16.15 18.66
N THR A 30 -0.76 -16.31 18.60
CA THR A 30 -1.59 -16.98 19.60
C THR A 30 -2.81 -17.62 18.94
N ASP A 31 -3.33 -18.70 19.52
CA ASP A 31 -4.59 -19.32 19.15
C ASP A 31 -5.81 -18.64 19.79
N GLU A 32 -5.60 -17.63 20.63
CA GLU A 32 -6.65 -16.84 21.27
C GLU A 32 -6.97 -15.54 20.50
N ILE A 33 -8.24 -15.14 20.52
CA ILE A 33 -8.71 -13.85 20.01
C ILE A 33 -8.24 -12.75 20.97
N GLN A 34 -7.58 -11.72 20.44
CA GLN A 34 -6.84 -10.75 21.26
C GLN A 34 -7.64 -9.49 21.63
N PHE A 35 -8.71 -9.18 20.90
CA PHE A 35 -9.51 -7.96 21.06
C PHE A 35 -10.99 -8.18 20.72
N GLY A 36 -11.82 -7.18 21.02
CA GLY A 36 -13.26 -7.22 20.76
C GLY A 36 -14.05 -8.13 21.70
N HIS A 37 -15.32 -8.36 21.36
CA HIS A 37 -16.30 -9.11 22.16
C HIS A 37 -15.88 -10.56 22.43
N PHE A 38 -15.13 -11.16 21.51
CA PHE A 38 -14.70 -12.56 21.61
C PHE A 38 -13.31 -12.74 22.22
N LYS A 39 -12.70 -11.68 22.78
CA LYS A 39 -11.39 -11.73 23.42
C LYS A 39 -11.27 -12.88 24.42
N GLY A 40 -10.14 -13.60 24.39
CA GLY A 40 -9.83 -14.75 25.24
C GLY A 40 -10.48 -16.08 24.79
N ARG A 41 -11.28 -16.08 23.72
CA ARG A 41 -11.76 -17.33 23.10
C ARG A 41 -10.77 -17.81 22.04
N ARG A 42 -10.86 -19.06 21.63
CA ARG A 42 -10.07 -19.58 20.51
C ARG A 42 -10.45 -18.90 19.18
N LYS A 43 -9.45 -18.64 18.34
CA LYS A 43 -9.62 -18.18 16.95
C LYS A 43 -10.39 -19.23 16.13
N TRP A 44 -11.08 -18.74 15.10
CA TRP A 44 -11.85 -19.54 14.17
C TRP A 44 -10.96 -20.07 13.05
N GLU A 45 -10.87 -21.40 12.94
CA GLU A 45 -10.17 -22.14 11.90
C GLU A 45 -11.01 -22.34 10.64
N ASN A 46 -12.33 -22.23 10.75
CA ASN A 46 -13.24 -22.37 9.61
C ASN A 46 -14.56 -21.59 9.81
N LEU A 47 -15.30 -21.39 8.72
CA LEU A 47 -16.51 -20.57 8.72
C LEU A 47 -17.65 -21.09 9.60
N ARG A 48 -17.65 -22.37 9.99
CA ARG A 48 -18.68 -22.92 10.91
C ARG A 48 -18.51 -22.39 12.33
N GLN A 49 -17.30 -21.94 12.67
CA GLN A 49 -16.99 -21.36 13.97
C GLN A 49 -17.27 -19.85 14.02
N VAL A 50 -17.43 -19.20 12.86
CA VAL A 50 -17.82 -17.79 12.77
C VAL A 50 -19.31 -17.65 13.15
N PRO A 51 -19.68 -16.89 14.20
CA PRO A 51 -21.01 -16.93 14.79
C PRO A 51 -22.17 -16.50 13.87
N THR A 52 -22.00 -15.43 13.08
CA THR A 52 -23.10 -14.83 12.30
C THR A 52 -22.77 -14.73 10.82
N GLN A 53 -23.81 -14.57 10.00
CA GLN A 53 -23.62 -14.33 8.57
C GLN A 53 -22.97 -12.97 8.30
N GLN A 54 -23.34 -11.93 9.04
CA GLN A 54 -22.75 -10.59 8.87
C GLN A 54 -21.23 -10.58 9.10
N MET A 55 -20.73 -11.38 10.04
CA MET A 55 -19.29 -11.54 10.27
C MET A 55 -18.59 -12.25 9.11
N ARG A 56 -19.25 -13.25 8.50
CA ARG A 56 -18.74 -13.92 7.29
C ARG A 56 -18.71 -12.97 6.10
N ASP A 57 -19.74 -12.17 5.92
CA ASP A 57 -19.82 -11.18 4.84
C ASP A 57 -18.75 -10.09 5.00
N ALA A 58 -18.50 -9.65 6.24
CA ALA A 58 -17.43 -8.71 6.55
C ALA A 58 -16.03 -9.28 6.24
N LEU A 59 -15.80 -10.57 6.51
CA LEU A 59 -14.55 -11.25 6.12
C LEU A 59 -14.38 -11.28 4.60
N ILE A 60 -15.42 -11.64 3.85
CA ILE A 60 -15.38 -11.60 2.37
C ILE A 60 -15.04 -10.19 1.91
N ASN A 61 -15.75 -9.18 2.41
CA ASN A 61 -15.53 -7.80 1.99
C ASN A 61 -14.08 -7.34 2.24
N LEU A 62 -13.53 -7.60 3.42
CA LEU A 62 -12.14 -7.23 3.74
C LEU A 62 -11.12 -7.99 2.87
N ILE A 63 -11.33 -9.29 2.63
CA ILE A 63 -10.44 -10.09 1.77
C ILE A 63 -10.50 -9.61 0.31
N VAL A 64 -11.69 -9.25 -0.18
CA VAL A 64 -11.87 -8.73 -1.55
C VAL A 64 -11.22 -7.37 -1.72
N TYR A 65 -11.41 -6.46 -0.77
CA TYR A 65 -10.78 -5.14 -0.85
C TYR A 65 -9.26 -5.23 -0.77
N GLN A 66 -8.70 -6.07 0.11
CA GLN A 66 -7.26 -6.33 0.15
C GLN A 66 -6.78 -6.99 -1.16
N GLY A 67 -7.46 -8.03 -1.65
CA GLY A 67 -7.03 -8.71 -2.87
C GLY A 67 -7.12 -7.85 -4.13
N ASP A 68 -8.05 -6.91 -4.17
CA ASP A 68 -8.22 -6.00 -5.30
C ASP A 68 -7.06 -5.03 -5.45
N THR A 69 -6.44 -4.60 -4.34
CA THR A 69 -5.27 -3.70 -4.38
C THR A 69 -4.06 -4.37 -4.99
N GLU A 70 -3.87 -5.67 -4.73
CA GLU A 70 -2.67 -6.39 -5.17
C GLU A 70 -2.66 -6.56 -6.69
N PHE A 71 -3.83 -6.80 -7.30
CA PHE A 71 -3.92 -6.84 -8.76
C PHE A 71 -3.84 -5.44 -9.37
N ALA A 72 -4.39 -4.43 -8.68
CA ALA A 72 -4.36 -3.06 -9.16
C ALA A 72 -2.94 -2.48 -9.20
N SER A 73 -2.13 -2.72 -8.18
CA SER A 73 -0.75 -2.21 -8.11
C SER A 73 0.09 -2.74 -9.29
N VAL A 74 -0.06 -4.02 -9.64
CA VAL A 74 0.59 -4.64 -10.81
C VAL A 74 0.14 -3.97 -12.11
N GLU A 75 -1.16 -3.69 -12.26
CA GLU A 75 -1.70 -3.01 -13.44
C GLU A 75 -1.22 -1.57 -13.58
N GLN A 76 -1.15 -0.83 -12.47
CA GLN A 76 -0.68 0.56 -12.45
C GLN A 76 0.79 0.66 -12.87
N GLN A 77 1.61 -0.32 -12.48
CA GLN A 77 3.07 -0.29 -12.63
C GLN A 77 3.59 -0.95 -13.92
N ARG A 78 2.71 -1.58 -14.71
CA ARG A 78 3.06 -2.48 -15.84
C ARG A 78 4.02 -1.89 -16.89
N ASN A 79 3.99 -0.57 -17.12
CA ASN A 79 4.76 0.08 -18.17
C ASN A 79 6.18 0.48 -17.73
N LEU A 80 6.53 0.32 -16.45
CA LEU A 80 7.80 0.80 -15.90
C LEU A 80 9.02 -0.03 -16.34
N PHE A 81 8.82 -1.27 -16.80
CA PHE A 81 9.91 -2.14 -17.28
C PHE A 81 10.72 -1.50 -18.41
N GLU A 82 10.07 -0.74 -19.28
CA GLU A 82 10.69 -0.12 -20.47
C GLU A 82 11.62 1.05 -20.13
N THR A 83 11.50 1.61 -18.93
CA THR A 83 12.15 2.87 -18.54
C THR A 83 12.99 2.73 -17.27
N ALA A 84 13.33 1.51 -16.87
CA ALA A 84 14.08 1.25 -15.65
C ALA A 84 15.42 2.00 -15.59
N PRO A 85 15.73 2.71 -14.48
CA PRO A 85 16.99 3.46 -14.37
C PRO A 85 18.23 2.57 -14.33
N SER A 86 18.07 1.32 -13.92
CA SER A 86 19.12 0.31 -13.90
C SER A 86 18.53 -1.10 -13.94
N ASP A 87 19.34 -2.12 -14.23
CA ASP A 87 18.88 -3.52 -14.12
C ASP A 87 18.52 -3.89 -12.67
N TRP A 88 19.18 -3.27 -11.68
CA TRP A 88 18.80 -3.44 -10.28
C TRP A 88 17.37 -2.99 -10.03
N ASP A 89 17.03 -1.78 -10.49
CA ASP A 89 15.70 -1.20 -10.29
C ASP A 89 14.64 -1.99 -11.08
N ARG A 90 14.96 -2.44 -12.30
CA ARG A 90 14.12 -3.36 -13.09
C ARG A 90 13.82 -4.64 -12.32
N ARG A 91 14.84 -5.27 -11.73
CA ARG A 91 14.69 -6.51 -10.94
C ARG A 91 13.93 -6.28 -9.64
N ALA A 92 14.09 -5.12 -9.01
CA ALA A 92 13.30 -4.75 -7.83
C ALA A 92 11.81 -4.62 -8.18
N LEU A 93 11.49 -3.94 -9.29
CA LEU A 93 10.13 -3.89 -9.84
C LEU A 93 9.58 -5.28 -10.15
N THR A 94 10.37 -6.15 -10.82
CA THR A 94 9.99 -7.54 -11.07
C THR A 94 9.62 -8.27 -9.79
N ARG A 95 10.41 -8.11 -8.72
CA ARG A 95 10.10 -8.73 -7.43
C ARG A 95 8.81 -8.20 -6.83
N VAL A 96 8.64 -6.88 -6.77
CA VAL A 96 7.40 -6.26 -6.26
C VAL A 96 6.20 -6.84 -7.01
N MET A 97 6.22 -6.83 -8.35
CA MET A 97 5.10 -7.38 -9.14
C MET A 97 4.83 -8.86 -8.87
N ILE A 98 5.86 -9.69 -8.72
CA ILE A 98 5.68 -11.12 -8.39
C ILE A 98 5.07 -11.27 -7.00
N GLU A 99 5.56 -10.53 -6.00
CA GLU A 99 5.07 -10.59 -4.63
C GLU A 99 3.60 -10.08 -4.57
N GLU A 100 3.25 -9.00 -5.25
CA GLU A 100 1.86 -8.51 -5.35
C GLU A 100 0.91 -9.47 -6.09
N MET A 101 1.36 -10.07 -7.19
CA MET A 101 0.60 -11.12 -7.86
C MET A 101 0.37 -12.33 -6.95
N ARG A 102 1.34 -12.66 -6.10
CA ARG A 102 1.24 -13.75 -5.11
C ARG A 102 0.33 -13.37 -3.94
N HIS A 103 0.31 -12.11 -3.53
CA HIS A 103 -0.63 -11.55 -2.57
C HIS A 103 -2.08 -11.69 -3.07
N GLY A 104 -2.36 -11.26 -4.31
CA GLY A 104 -3.66 -11.42 -4.96
C GLY A 104 -4.07 -12.89 -5.11
N TRP A 105 -3.12 -13.76 -5.51
CA TRP A 105 -3.32 -15.22 -5.54
C TRP A 105 -3.75 -15.78 -4.18
N GLN A 106 -3.10 -15.33 -3.10
CA GLN A 106 -3.39 -15.77 -1.74
C GLN A 106 -4.75 -15.28 -1.24
N MET A 107 -5.19 -14.07 -1.61
CA MET A 107 -6.54 -13.58 -1.32
C MET A 107 -7.60 -14.38 -2.07
N CYS A 108 -7.36 -14.69 -3.35
CA CYS A 108 -8.20 -15.60 -4.13
C CYS A 108 -8.29 -16.98 -3.45
N ALA A 109 -7.19 -17.55 -2.98
CA ALA A 109 -7.19 -18.85 -2.30
C ALA A 109 -8.04 -18.82 -1.03
N LEU A 110 -7.90 -17.79 -0.19
CA LEU A 110 -8.76 -17.64 0.99
C LEU A 110 -10.25 -17.62 0.64
N LEU A 111 -10.62 -16.90 -0.42
CA LEU A 111 -12.00 -16.84 -0.89
C LEU A 111 -12.48 -18.21 -1.37
N VAL A 112 -11.71 -18.85 -2.25
CA VAL A 112 -12.08 -20.13 -2.87
C VAL A 112 -12.17 -21.26 -1.85
N ASP A 113 -11.20 -21.36 -0.94
CA ASP A 113 -11.05 -22.48 -0.02
C ASP A 113 -12.03 -22.40 1.16
N HIS A 114 -12.35 -21.18 1.62
CA HIS A 114 -13.18 -20.99 2.81
C HIS A 114 -14.63 -20.58 2.50
N PHE A 115 -14.89 -19.85 1.42
CA PHE A 115 -16.20 -19.23 1.14
C PHE A 115 -16.95 -19.90 -0.03
N GLY A 116 -16.44 -21.01 -0.57
CA GLY A 116 -17.16 -21.83 -1.55
C GLY A 116 -17.49 -21.07 -2.83
N TYR A 117 -18.73 -21.20 -3.33
CA TYR A 117 -19.14 -20.59 -4.59
C TYR A 117 -19.07 -19.05 -4.56
N SER A 118 -19.55 -18.41 -3.49
CA SER A 118 -19.50 -16.96 -3.35
C SER A 118 -18.07 -16.44 -3.39
N GLY A 119 -17.13 -17.15 -2.74
CA GLY A 119 -15.71 -16.80 -2.79
C GLY A 119 -15.12 -16.90 -4.20
N LYS A 120 -15.47 -17.95 -4.96
CA LYS A 120 -15.06 -18.08 -6.37
C LYS A 120 -15.53 -16.92 -7.24
N VAL A 121 -16.78 -16.47 -7.04
CA VAL A 121 -17.35 -15.33 -7.77
C VAL A 121 -16.59 -14.04 -7.45
N GLU A 122 -16.26 -13.79 -6.19
CA GLU A 122 -15.51 -12.60 -5.82
C GLU A 122 -14.05 -12.63 -6.32
N ALA A 123 -13.39 -13.80 -6.27
CA ALA A 123 -12.07 -14.00 -6.86
C ALA A 123 -12.05 -13.75 -8.38
N GLN A 124 -13.08 -14.21 -9.09
CA GLN A 124 -13.26 -13.91 -10.51
C GLN A 124 -13.40 -12.41 -10.75
N LYS A 125 -14.25 -11.70 -10.00
CA LYS A 125 -14.44 -10.25 -10.17
C LYS A 125 -13.14 -9.46 -9.93
N MET A 126 -12.29 -9.88 -9.00
CA MET A 126 -10.97 -9.25 -8.78
C MET A 126 -10.06 -9.33 -10.00
N LEU A 127 -10.12 -10.43 -10.76
CA LEU A 127 -9.37 -10.62 -12.00
C LEU A 127 -10.03 -10.01 -13.24
N GLU A 128 -11.28 -9.57 -13.15
CA GLU A 128 -12.02 -8.91 -14.25
C GLU A 128 -11.91 -7.39 -14.21
N ARG A 129 -11.78 -6.79 -13.01
CA ARG A 129 -11.57 -5.34 -12.87
C ARG A 129 -10.20 -4.92 -13.43
N ARG A 130 -10.13 -3.71 -13.98
CA ARG A 130 -8.90 -3.07 -14.47
C ARG A 130 -8.72 -1.68 -13.87
N ALA A 131 -7.51 -1.38 -13.39
CA ALA A 131 -7.12 -0.05 -12.92
C ALA A 131 -7.24 1.01 -14.02
N PHE A 132 -6.76 0.69 -15.22
CA PHE A 132 -6.78 1.59 -16.38
C PHE A 132 -8.17 1.80 -17.01
N ASP A 133 -9.19 1.04 -16.58
CA ASP A 133 -10.60 1.28 -16.92
C ASP A 133 -11.36 1.95 -15.76
N ASN A 134 -10.63 2.38 -14.71
CA ASN A 134 -11.16 2.97 -13.49
C ASN A 134 -12.19 2.07 -12.78
N GLN A 135 -11.92 0.76 -12.74
CA GLN A 135 -12.83 -0.24 -12.17
C GLN A 135 -12.40 -0.76 -10.79
N ARG A 136 -11.19 -0.43 -10.30
CA ARG A 136 -10.70 -0.88 -8.99
C ARG A 136 -11.48 -0.23 -7.85
N LEU A 137 -11.64 -0.97 -6.76
CA LEU A 137 -12.57 -0.63 -5.67
C LEU A 137 -12.15 0.62 -4.88
N LEU A 138 -10.84 0.90 -4.85
CA LEU A 138 -10.26 2.03 -4.12
C LEU A 138 -9.67 3.03 -5.11
N GLY A 139 -10.01 4.31 -4.96
CA GLY A 139 -9.68 5.36 -5.92
C GLY A 139 -8.18 5.50 -6.20
N ALA A 140 -7.32 5.40 -5.17
CA ALA A 140 -5.87 5.50 -5.33
C ALA A 140 -5.27 4.40 -6.24
N PHE A 141 -5.97 3.27 -6.34
CA PHE A 141 -5.58 2.12 -7.17
C PHE A 141 -6.09 2.22 -8.62
N ASN A 142 -6.71 3.35 -8.99
CA ASN A 142 -7.01 3.72 -10.37
C ASN A 142 -6.16 4.92 -10.85
N VAL A 143 -5.23 5.43 -10.03
CA VAL A 143 -4.37 6.56 -10.37
C VAL A 143 -3.13 6.07 -11.12
N ASP A 144 -2.74 6.72 -12.21
CA ASP A 144 -1.58 6.27 -12.99
C ASP A 144 -0.26 6.32 -12.20
N VAL A 145 0.53 5.24 -12.34
CA VAL A 145 1.92 5.10 -11.88
C VAL A 145 2.81 4.93 -13.11
N ASP A 146 3.17 6.05 -13.74
CA ASP A 146 3.72 6.03 -15.11
C ASP A 146 5.16 6.52 -15.24
N ASN A 147 5.84 6.77 -14.11
CA ASN A 147 7.25 7.12 -14.05
C ASN A 147 7.87 6.60 -12.74
N TRP A 148 9.19 6.57 -12.67
CA TRP A 148 9.89 6.00 -11.52
C TRP A 148 9.79 6.84 -10.25
N MET A 149 9.51 8.15 -10.33
CA MET A 149 9.18 8.94 -9.14
C MET A 149 7.84 8.49 -8.55
N ASP A 150 6.82 8.29 -9.38
CA ASP A 150 5.54 7.70 -8.94
C ASP A 150 5.76 6.30 -8.35
N PHE A 151 6.55 5.43 -8.98
CA PHE A 151 6.81 4.10 -8.42
C PHE A 151 7.44 4.13 -7.03
N PHE A 152 8.51 4.91 -6.84
CA PHE A 152 9.18 4.95 -5.54
C PHE A 152 8.34 5.63 -4.46
N THR A 153 7.57 6.66 -4.80
CA THR A 153 6.61 7.27 -3.86
C THR A 153 5.42 6.35 -3.55
N TYR A 154 4.88 5.66 -4.54
CA TYR A 154 3.83 4.67 -4.37
C TYR A 154 4.28 3.55 -3.43
N THR A 155 5.40 2.90 -3.74
CA THR A 155 5.91 1.77 -2.94
C THR A 155 6.37 2.18 -1.55
N ASP A 156 6.71 3.45 -1.30
CA ASP A 156 7.03 3.92 0.06
C ASP A 156 5.77 4.29 0.88
N PHE A 157 4.69 4.76 0.23
CA PHE A 157 3.54 5.36 0.93
C PHE A 157 2.23 4.60 0.75
N VAL A 158 1.90 4.14 -0.46
CA VAL A 158 0.69 3.35 -0.71
C VAL A 158 0.85 1.92 -0.19
N ASP A 159 1.97 1.25 -0.50
CA ASP A 159 2.27 -0.09 0.07
C ASP A 159 2.43 -0.03 1.59
N ARG A 160 2.80 1.13 2.12
CA ARG A 160 2.82 1.36 3.57
C ARG A 160 1.42 1.44 4.16
N ASP A 161 0.40 1.93 3.46
CA ASP A 161 -0.99 1.67 3.88
C ASP A 161 -1.25 0.15 3.89
N GLY A 162 -0.83 -0.58 2.84
CA GLY A 162 -0.86 -2.05 2.79
C GLY A 162 -0.28 -2.70 4.05
N LYS A 163 0.93 -2.32 4.48
CA LYS A 163 1.53 -2.74 5.76
C LYS A 163 0.58 -2.50 6.94
N PHE A 164 -0.05 -1.34 7.05
CA PHE A 164 -0.98 -1.04 8.12
C PHE A 164 -2.23 -1.93 8.06
N GLN A 165 -2.82 -2.10 6.87
CA GLN A 165 -3.99 -2.95 6.66
C GLN A 165 -3.69 -4.41 7.02
N LEU A 166 -2.61 -4.96 6.48
CA LEU A 166 -2.15 -6.33 6.75
C LEU A 166 -1.85 -6.53 8.24
N GLN A 167 -1.18 -5.59 8.89
CA GLN A 167 -0.87 -5.65 10.32
C GLN A 167 -2.14 -5.64 11.19
N MET A 168 -3.13 -4.82 10.86
CA MET A 168 -4.42 -4.79 11.55
C MET A 168 -5.22 -6.11 11.37
N LEU A 169 -5.14 -6.71 10.17
CA LEU A 169 -5.82 -7.97 9.83
C LEU A 169 -5.06 -9.21 10.32
N LYS A 170 -3.75 -9.12 10.56
CA LYS A 170 -2.91 -10.18 11.13
C LYS A 170 -3.49 -10.74 12.44
N TYR A 171 -4.07 -9.86 13.25
CA TYR A 171 -4.66 -10.21 14.54
C TYR A 171 -6.08 -10.78 14.45
N SER A 172 -6.64 -10.93 13.26
CA SER A 172 -8.02 -11.41 13.04
C SER A 172 -8.36 -12.66 13.83
N ALA A 173 -9.58 -12.71 14.34
CA ALA A 173 -10.19 -13.86 14.96
C ALA A 173 -10.38 -15.01 13.96
N PHE A 174 -10.40 -14.74 12.65
CA PHE A 174 -10.37 -15.78 11.62
C PHE A 174 -8.91 -16.15 11.31
N ALA A 175 -8.47 -17.30 11.85
CA ALA A 175 -7.07 -17.74 11.80
C ALA A 175 -6.49 -17.86 10.38
N PRO A 176 -7.21 -18.39 9.36
CA PRO A 176 -6.69 -18.43 8.00
C PRO A 176 -6.31 -17.06 7.44
N LEU A 177 -7.12 -16.04 7.70
CA LEU A 177 -6.80 -14.66 7.33
C LEU A 177 -5.54 -14.17 8.06
N GLY A 178 -5.48 -14.34 9.38
CA GLY A 178 -4.31 -13.92 10.17
C GLY A 178 -2.99 -14.57 9.71
N ARG A 179 -3.02 -15.86 9.34
CA ARG A 179 -1.84 -16.56 8.78
C ARG A 179 -1.43 -16.00 7.42
N SER A 180 -2.40 -15.68 6.57
CA SER A 180 -2.16 -15.09 5.25
C SER A 180 -1.44 -13.73 5.38
N MET A 181 -2.01 -12.81 6.16
CA MET A 181 -1.42 -11.48 6.39
C MET A 181 -0.02 -11.57 7.02
N SER A 182 0.19 -12.53 7.93
CA SER A 182 1.47 -12.73 8.62
C SER A 182 2.64 -13.05 7.68
N TYR A 183 2.37 -13.67 6.53
CA TYR A 183 3.39 -13.92 5.53
C TYR A 183 3.55 -12.73 4.57
N MET A 184 2.44 -12.14 4.10
CA MET A 184 2.47 -10.97 3.21
C MET A 184 3.25 -9.80 3.83
N LEU A 185 3.08 -9.55 5.13
CA LEU A 185 3.88 -8.54 5.87
C LEU A 185 5.40 -8.74 5.76
N ARG A 186 5.85 -9.98 5.56
CA ARG A 186 7.28 -10.26 5.38
C ARG A 186 7.76 -9.76 4.03
N GLU A 187 6.91 -9.82 3.01
CA GLU A 187 7.20 -9.37 1.66
C GLU A 187 7.06 -7.86 1.51
N GLU A 188 6.01 -7.28 2.10
CA GLU A 188 5.76 -5.83 2.13
C GLU A 188 6.98 -5.00 2.57
N ALA A 189 7.78 -5.56 3.48
CA ALA A 189 9.06 -5.00 3.91
C ALA A 189 10.01 -4.66 2.76
N PHE A 190 10.03 -5.50 1.72
CA PHE A 190 10.85 -5.29 0.53
C PHE A 190 10.27 -4.18 -0.36
N HIS A 191 8.95 -4.08 -0.48
CA HIS A 191 8.28 -3.08 -1.31
C HIS A 191 8.54 -1.68 -0.76
N MET A 192 8.21 -1.48 0.53
CA MET A 192 8.51 -0.24 1.26
C MET A 192 10.00 0.08 1.29
N GLY A 193 10.87 -0.94 1.41
CA GLY A 193 12.31 -0.75 1.33
C GLY A 193 12.78 -0.27 -0.04
N THR A 194 12.16 -0.75 -1.12
CA THR A 194 12.45 -0.34 -2.50
C THR A 194 12.05 1.12 -2.72
N GLY A 195 10.84 1.51 -2.30
CA GLY A 195 10.38 2.90 -2.37
C GLY A 195 11.26 3.85 -1.57
N ASN A 196 11.52 3.52 -0.30
CA ASN A 196 12.30 4.37 0.57
C ASN A 196 13.76 4.54 0.11
N ASP A 197 14.43 3.46 -0.30
CA ASP A 197 15.80 3.52 -0.82
C ASP A 197 15.84 4.28 -2.16
N GLY A 198 14.87 4.07 -3.04
CA GLY A 198 14.73 4.79 -4.31
C GLY A 198 14.60 6.30 -4.10
N LEU A 199 13.69 6.74 -3.22
CA LEU A 199 13.54 8.16 -2.88
C LEU A 199 14.80 8.74 -2.24
N ARG A 200 15.42 8.02 -1.29
CA ARG A 200 16.70 8.44 -0.69
C ARG A 200 17.76 8.64 -1.77
N ARG A 201 17.89 7.71 -2.72
CA ARG A 201 18.85 7.77 -3.84
C ARG A 201 18.59 8.94 -4.79
N ILE A 202 17.33 9.32 -4.99
CA ILE A 202 16.97 10.50 -5.78
C ILE A 202 17.34 11.79 -5.04
N VAL A 203 16.97 11.89 -3.76
CA VAL A 203 17.27 13.07 -2.92
C VAL A 203 18.79 13.27 -2.77
N GLU A 204 19.54 12.18 -2.55
CA GLU A 204 20.99 12.20 -2.44
C GLU A 204 21.68 12.64 -3.74
N ALA A 205 21.13 12.25 -4.90
CA ALA A 205 21.62 12.68 -6.20
C ALA A 205 21.47 14.20 -6.38
N GLY A 206 20.32 14.75 -5.97
CA GLY A 206 20.05 16.19 -5.99
C GLY A 206 19.95 16.80 -7.38
N VAL A 207 19.64 16.00 -8.40
CA VAL A 207 19.41 16.45 -9.78
C VAL A 207 17.94 16.87 -9.97
N ILE A 208 17.01 16.08 -9.42
CA ILE A 208 15.60 16.44 -9.38
C ILE A 208 15.43 17.46 -8.24
N PRO A 209 14.89 18.66 -8.52
CA PRO A 209 14.79 19.71 -7.50
C PRO A 209 13.78 19.33 -6.42
N ALA A 210 14.02 19.75 -5.17
CA ALA A 210 13.23 19.27 -4.03
C ALA A 210 11.74 19.65 -4.12
N TRP A 211 11.43 20.80 -4.73
CA TRP A 211 10.04 21.21 -4.96
C TRP A 211 9.28 20.21 -5.84
N LEU A 212 9.94 19.60 -6.83
CA LEU A 212 9.31 18.63 -7.72
C LEU A 212 9.10 17.31 -6.97
N ILE A 213 10.08 16.85 -6.19
CA ILE A 213 9.94 15.70 -5.30
C ILE A 213 8.74 15.90 -4.35
N GLN A 214 8.64 17.07 -3.72
CA GLN A 214 7.57 17.40 -2.78
C GLN A 214 6.18 17.31 -3.42
N ARG A 215 6.00 17.65 -4.70
CA ARG A 215 4.72 17.49 -5.40
C ARG A 215 4.29 16.03 -5.48
N TYR A 216 5.21 15.12 -5.76
CA TYR A 216 4.92 13.68 -5.78
C TYR A 216 4.66 13.12 -4.37
N LEU A 217 5.39 13.60 -3.35
CA LEU A 217 5.07 13.30 -1.94
C LEU A 217 3.64 13.73 -1.58
N ASN A 218 3.27 14.96 -1.95
CA ASN A 218 1.93 15.49 -1.73
C ASN A 218 0.86 14.62 -2.39
N LYS A 219 1.04 14.23 -3.66
CA LYS A 219 0.12 13.36 -4.42
C LYS A 219 -0.14 12.03 -3.71
N TRP A 220 0.90 11.28 -3.41
CA TRP A 220 0.75 9.90 -2.94
C TRP A 220 0.44 9.81 -1.46
N ILE A 221 0.98 10.70 -0.62
CA ILE A 221 0.70 10.69 0.81
C ILE A 221 -0.76 11.13 1.07
N SER A 222 -1.26 12.18 0.38
CA SER A 222 -2.65 12.60 0.56
C SER A 222 -3.63 11.50 0.10
N SER A 223 -3.31 10.81 -1.00
CA SER A 223 -4.10 9.68 -1.50
C SER A 223 -4.10 8.51 -0.51
N SER A 224 -2.97 8.24 0.14
CA SER A 224 -2.85 7.18 1.15
C SER A 224 -3.65 7.48 2.41
N TYR A 225 -3.80 8.76 2.81
CA TYR A 225 -4.66 9.12 3.94
C TYR A 225 -6.13 8.71 3.74
N ASP A 226 -6.62 8.71 2.50
CA ASP A 226 -7.99 8.30 2.18
C ASP A 226 -8.20 6.79 2.25
N LEU A 227 -7.16 5.97 2.09
CA LEU A 227 -7.25 4.50 2.14
C LEU A 227 -7.71 3.97 3.50
N PHE A 228 -7.51 4.73 4.57
CA PHE A 228 -8.02 4.41 5.90
C PHE A 228 -9.55 4.57 6.03
N GLY A 229 -10.25 5.15 5.05
CA GLY A 229 -11.72 5.30 5.06
C GLY A 229 -12.25 6.49 5.86
N THR A 230 -13.53 6.52 6.19
CA THR A 230 -14.13 7.63 6.96
C THR A 230 -13.66 7.63 8.41
N ASP A 231 -13.54 8.81 9.03
CA ASP A 231 -13.10 8.99 10.42
C ASP A 231 -13.98 8.19 11.39
N HIS A 232 -15.30 8.34 11.26
CA HIS A 232 -16.32 7.56 11.95
C HIS A 232 -16.87 6.49 11.01
N SER A 233 -16.71 5.21 11.38
CA SER A 233 -17.10 4.07 10.53
C SER A 233 -17.74 2.96 11.34
N SER A 234 -19.02 2.70 11.07
CA SER A 234 -19.73 1.54 11.64
C SER A 234 -19.09 0.22 11.21
N SER A 235 -18.56 0.15 9.99
CA SER A 235 -17.88 -1.06 9.51
C SER A 235 -16.58 -1.33 10.28
N ALA A 236 -15.78 -0.30 10.54
CA ALA A 236 -14.57 -0.42 11.37
C ALA A 236 -14.92 -0.78 12.82
N HIS A 237 -15.93 -0.13 13.39
CA HIS A 237 -16.46 -0.42 14.72
C HIS A 237 -16.81 -1.91 14.86
N TRP A 238 -17.65 -2.44 13.97
CA TRP A 238 -18.08 -3.83 14.06
C TRP A 238 -16.96 -4.82 13.73
N ALA A 239 -16.08 -4.52 12.77
CA ALA A 239 -14.90 -5.35 12.51
C ALA A 239 -14.01 -5.49 13.76
N TYR A 240 -13.87 -4.42 14.56
CA TYR A 240 -13.14 -4.46 15.82
C TYR A 240 -13.91 -5.26 16.89
N VAL A 241 -15.20 -4.97 17.10
CA VAL A 241 -16.04 -5.68 18.08
C VAL A 241 -16.08 -7.18 17.80
N TRP A 242 -16.09 -7.57 16.53
CA TRP A 242 -16.07 -8.97 16.11
C TRP A 242 -14.68 -9.62 16.18
N GLY A 243 -13.63 -8.89 16.53
CA GLY A 243 -12.27 -9.40 16.58
C GLY A 243 -11.64 -9.61 15.20
N ILE A 244 -12.20 -9.06 14.12
CA ILE A 244 -11.77 -9.32 12.73
C ILE A 244 -10.59 -8.42 12.33
N LYS A 245 -10.61 -7.13 12.70
CA LYS A 245 -9.57 -6.15 12.36
C LYS A 245 -9.29 -5.26 13.57
N GLY A 246 -8.05 -5.31 14.07
CA GLY A 246 -7.62 -4.58 15.27
C GLY A 246 -7.06 -3.20 14.94
N ARG A 247 -6.50 -2.51 15.95
CA ARG A 247 -5.57 -1.38 15.71
C ARG A 247 -4.22 -1.90 15.21
N TYR A 248 -3.48 -1.05 14.52
CA TYR A 248 -2.13 -1.35 14.03
C TYR A 248 -1.20 -1.86 15.15
N ASP A 249 -1.32 -1.25 16.33
CA ASP A 249 -0.53 -1.52 17.53
C ASP A 249 -1.29 -2.32 18.60
N GLU A 250 -2.40 -3.00 18.25
CA GLU A 250 -3.33 -3.61 19.22
C GLU A 250 -2.68 -4.40 20.37
N PRO A 251 -1.70 -5.29 20.14
CA PRO A 251 -1.14 -6.08 21.25
C PRO A 251 -0.27 -5.28 22.22
N LYS A 252 0.22 -4.11 21.79
CA LYS A 252 1.09 -3.22 22.60
C LYS A 252 0.31 -2.04 23.17
N ASN A 253 -0.93 -1.83 22.72
CA ASN A 253 -1.72 -0.68 23.10
C ASN A 253 -2.50 -0.98 24.40
N GLU A 254 -2.10 -0.34 25.48
CA GLU A 254 -2.71 -0.51 26.81
C GLU A 254 -4.03 0.25 26.98
N GLN A 255 -4.36 1.17 26.06
CA GLN A 255 -5.58 1.97 26.13
C GLN A 255 -6.75 1.25 25.48
N ASP A 256 -7.95 1.46 26.03
CA ASP A 256 -9.18 1.00 25.41
C ASP A 256 -9.38 1.63 24.03
N ALA A 257 -9.82 0.83 23.07
CA ALA A 257 -10.06 1.30 21.72
C ALA A 257 -11.28 2.24 21.67
N LYS A 258 -11.07 3.44 21.13
CA LYS A 258 -12.16 4.34 20.75
C LYS A 258 -12.76 3.88 19.42
N LEU A 259 -13.82 3.08 19.50
CA LEU A 259 -14.37 2.36 18.34
C LEU A 259 -14.82 3.27 17.19
N ASP A 260 -15.26 4.49 17.50
CA ASP A 260 -15.70 5.46 16.50
C ASP A 260 -14.54 6.24 15.86
N GLU A 261 -13.31 6.04 16.33
CA GLU A 261 -12.11 6.75 15.84
C GLU A 261 -11.05 5.78 15.28
N LEU A 262 -11.36 4.48 15.12
CA LEU A 262 -10.38 3.46 14.72
C LEU A 262 -9.63 3.81 13.43
N ASN A 263 -10.35 4.27 12.40
CA ASN A 263 -9.73 4.64 11.13
C ASN A 263 -8.83 5.87 11.28
N ASP A 264 -9.28 6.90 12.01
CA ASP A 264 -8.48 8.10 12.25
C ASP A 264 -7.24 7.80 13.10
N TYR A 265 -7.39 6.96 14.12
CA TYR A 265 -6.28 6.50 14.96
C TYR A 265 -5.16 5.87 14.13
N ASN A 266 -5.50 4.90 13.27
CA ASN A 266 -4.50 4.24 12.42
C ASN A 266 -3.91 5.19 11.36
N ARG A 267 -4.72 6.11 10.83
CA ARG A 267 -4.25 7.14 9.89
C ARG A 267 -3.22 8.08 10.54
N GLN A 268 -3.41 8.44 11.81
CA GLN A 268 -2.43 9.28 12.54
C GLN A 268 -1.11 8.54 12.75
N LEU A 269 -1.16 7.27 13.15
CA LEU A 269 0.04 6.43 13.27
C LEU A 269 0.79 6.32 11.93
N TYR A 270 0.07 6.15 10.82
CA TYR A 270 0.64 6.17 9.47
C TYR A 270 1.29 7.52 9.15
N ARG A 271 0.58 8.63 9.41
CA ARG A 271 1.08 9.99 9.18
C ARG A 271 2.36 10.26 9.95
N ASP A 272 2.45 9.81 11.20
CA ASP A 272 3.64 9.99 12.04
C ASP A 272 4.83 9.15 11.54
N GLU A 273 4.57 7.92 11.09
CA GLU A 273 5.60 7.07 10.47
C GLU A 273 6.15 7.71 9.18
N VAL A 274 5.25 8.21 8.31
CA VAL A 274 5.60 8.91 7.07
C VAL A 274 6.40 10.19 7.32
N ALA A 275 6.00 11.01 8.30
CA ALA A 275 6.75 12.20 8.67
C ALA A 275 8.19 11.85 9.10
N GLY A 276 8.37 10.78 9.89
CA GLY A 276 9.68 10.30 10.28
C GLY A 276 10.56 9.78 9.13
N LEU A 277 9.95 9.20 8.09
CA LEU A 277 10.64 8.78 6.86
C LEU A 277 11.14 9.99 6.06
N ILE A 278 10.32 11.02 5.93
CA ILE A 278 10.67 12.23 5.19
C ILE A 278 11.79 13.01 5.90
N GLU A 279 11.78 13.05 7.24
CA GLU A 279 12.91 13.60 7.99
C GLU A 279 14.23 12.88 7.71
N ARG A 280 14.20 11.56 7.44
CA ARG A 280 15.41 10.83 7.01
C ARG A 280 15.87 11.26 5.62
N PHE A 281 14.96 11.53 4.68
CA PHE A 281 15.34 12.08 3.37
C PHE A 281 16.02 13.45 3.50
N ASN A 282 15.54 14.30 4.42
CA ASN A 282 16.15 15.60 4.68
C ASN A 282 17.61 15.51 5.19
N THR A 283 18.07 14.36 5.66
CA THR A 283 19.48 14.17 6.08
C THR A 283 20.48 14.07 4.92
N VAL A 284 20.00 13.70 3.72
CA VAL A 284 20.82 13.57 2.49
C VAL A 284 20.48 14.63 1.44
N LEU A 285 19.54 15.53 1.77
CA LEU A 285 19.13 16.64 0.91
C LEU A 285 20.29 17.63 0.70
N LYS A 286 20.44 18.14 -0.53
CA LYS A 286 21.50 19.11 -0.86
C LYS A 286 21.34 20.41 -0.04
N PRO A 287 22.44 21.04 0.42
CA PRO A 287 22.38 22.32 1.11
C PRO A 287 21.69 23.40 0.26
N GLY A 288 20.77 24.15 0.86
CA GLY A 288 20.04 25.24 0.20
C GLY A 288 18.69 24.84 -0.40
N GLU A 289 18.41 23.54 -0.54
CA GLU A 289 17.07 23.07 -0.93
C GLU A 289 16.07 23.22 0.23
N PRO A 290 14.79 23.54 -0.05
CA PRO A 290 13.74 23.51 0.96
C PRO A 290 13.55 22.09 1.49
N LYS A 291 13.35 21.97 2.82
CA LYS A 291 13.08 20.68 3.45
C LYS A 291 11.80 20.05 2.90
N LEU A 292 11.86 18.76 2.64
CA LEU A 292 10.70 17.92 2.33
C LEU A 292 9.84 17.75 3.58
N TYR A 293 8.53 17.57 3.41
CA TYR A 293 7.57 17.39 4.50
C TYR A 293 6.45 16.40 4.11
N ALA A 294 5.84 15.77 5.12
CA ALA A 294 4.57 15.07 4.93
C ALA A 294 3.45 16.10 4.82
N PRO A 295 2.58 16.07 3.79
CA PRO A 295 1.47 17.00 3.71
C PRO A 295 0.57 16.89 4.94
N ASP A 296 -0.01 18.02 5.34
CA ASP A 296 -1.02 18.09 6.38
C ASP A 296 -2.16 17.11 6.09
N ILE A 297 -2.66 16.46 7.14
CA ILE A 297 -3.63 15.37 7.03
C ILE A 297 -4.97 15.81 6.42
N LYS A 298 -5.24 17.12 6.37
CA LYS A 298 -6.43 17.72 5.77
C LYS A 298 -6.27 18.02 4.27
N PHE A 299 -5.04 18.02 3.76
CA PHE A 299 -4.75 18.37 2.38
C PHE A 299 -5.27 17.30 1.41
N ASN A 300 -5.94 17.76 0.35
CA ASN A 300 -6.33 16.96 -0.81
C ASN A 300 -7.01 15.64 -0.45
N ARG A 301 -8.07 15.75 0.37
CA ARG A 301 -8.86 14.62 0.88
C ARG A 301 -10.15 14.45 0.07
N ALA A 302 -10.45 13.22 -0.31
CA ALA A 302 -11.71 12.80 -0.92
C ALA A 302 -12.59 11.99 0.03
N ILE A 303 -12.03 11.49 1.14
CA ILE A 303 -12.75 10.66 2.12
C ILE A 303 -12.65 11.24 3.53
N GLY A 304 -13.74 11.14 4.30
CA GLY A 304 -13.80 11.54 5.70
C GLY A 304 -14.17 13.01 5.91
N ARG A 305 -13.98 13.52 7.13
CA ARG A 305 -14.43 14.86 7.56
C ARG A 305 -13.78 16.03 6.80
N TRP A 306 -12.65 15.78 6.16
CA TRP A 306 -11.93 16.76 5.35
C TRP A 306 -12.23 16.66 3.86
N ALA A 307 -13.09 15.71 3.45
CA ALA A 307 -13.41 15.47 2.05
C ALA A 307 -13.93 16.73 1.35
N GLY A 308 -13.29 17.12 0.25
CA GLY A 308 -13.66 18.29 -0.54
C GLY A 308 -13.39 19.65 0.13
N LEU A 309 -12.85 19.66 1.35
CA LEU A 309 -12.43 20.89 2.01
C LEU A 309 -11.04 21.32 1.53
N LYS A 310 -10.80 22.63 1.58
CA LYS A 310 -9.68 23.29 0.92
C LYS A 310 -8.67 23.75 1.96
N PHE A 311 -7.56 23.01 2.08
CA PHE A 311 -6.51 23.26 3.05
C PHE A 311 -5.15 23.34 2.37
N HIS A 312 -4.25 24.15 2.92
CA HIS A 312 -2.89 24.26 2.46
C HIS A 312 -2.08 22.99 2.78
N ALA A 313 -1.33 22.48 1.81
CA ALA A 313 -0.58 21.22 1.92
C ALA A 313 0.43 21.17 3.07
N GLN A 314 1.12 22.27 3.35
CA GLN A 314 2.11 22.32 4.43
C GLN A 314 1.54 22.78 5.79
N THR A 315 0.78 23.89 5.82
CA THR A 315 0.36 24.54 7.07
C THR A 315 -0.99 24.02 7.60
N GLY A 316 -1.80 23.35 6.77
CA GLY A 316 -3.15 22.94 7.16
C GLY A 316 -4.12 24.09 7.38
N GLU A 317 -3.78 25.30 6.92
CA GLU A 317 -4.64 26.48 6.96
C GLU A 317 -5.73 26.39 5.89
N PRO A 318 -6.97 26.84 6.19
CA PRO A 318 -8.04 26.85 5.20
C PRO A 318 -7.74 27.83 4.07
N LEU A 319 -8.09 27.45 2.84
CA LEU A 319 -7.93 28.25 1.64
C LEU A 319 -9.30 28.51 1.01
N ASP A 320 -9.46 29.68 0.39
CA ASP A 320 -10.61 29.93 -0.48
C ASP A 320 -10.49 29.18 -1.82
N ASP A 321 -11.57 29.17 -2.59
CA ASP A 321 -11.67 28.41 -3.85
C ASP A 321 -10.56 28.76 -4.85
N ARG A 322 -10.30 30.05 -5.04
CA ARG A 322 -9.33 30.55 -6.01
C ARG A 322 -7.90 30.25 -5.53
N ALA A 323 -7.64 30.46 -4.25
CA ALA A 323 -6.35 30.17 -3.64
C ALA A 323 -6.05 28.67 -3.72
N TYR A 324 -7.05 27.80 -3.47
CA TYR A 324 -6.87 26.36 -3.53
C TYR A 324 -6.61 25.84 -4.94
N GLU A 325 -7.30 26.36 -5.96
CA GLU A 325 -7.03 26.01 -7.36
C GLU A 325 -5.59 26.35 -7.77
N GLN A 326 -5.08 27.50 -7.36
CA GLN A 326 -3.70 27.87 -7.58
C GLN A 326 -2.74 27.00 -6.75
N HIS A 327 -3.09 26.73 -5.50
CA HIS A 327 -2.33 25.88 -4.58
C HIS A 327 -2.16 24.47 -5.16
N LEU A 328 -3.19 23.86 -5.74
CA LEU A 328 -3.07 22.56 -6.38
C LEU A 328 -2.07 22.55 -7.55
N LYS A 329 -2.04 23.61 -8.38
CA LYS A 329 -1.05 23.73 -9.46
C LYS A 329 0.39 23.87 -8.96
N GLU A 330 0.56 24.38 -7.75
CA GLU A 330 1.87 24.62 -7.14
C GLU A 330 2.36 23.46 -6.26
N TYR A 331 1.44 22.63 -5.75
CA TYR A 331 1.72 21.59 -4.76
C TYR A 331 1.41 20.17 -5.22
N MET A 332 0.80 19.98 -6.39
CA MET A 332 0.57 18.68 -7.03
C MET A 332 1.30 18.60 -8.36
N PRO A 333 1.70 17.40 -8.83
CA PRO A 333 2.36 17.26 -10.12
C PRO A 333 1.41 17.69 -11.26
N THR A 334 1.87 18.59 -12.12
CA THR A 334 1.15 18.99 -13.35
C THR A 334 1.64 18.21 -14.57
N ALA A 335 0.99 18.42 -15.72
CA ALA A 335 1.46 17.85 -16.98
C ALA A 335 2.86 18.38 -17.36
N GLU A 336 3.12 19.66 -17.12
CA GLU A 336 4.41 20.30 -17.34
C GLU A 336 5.49 19.75 -16.41
N ASP A 337 5.16 19.52 -15.13
CA ASP A 337 6.08 18.90 -14.17
C ASP A 337 6.48 17.49 -14.61
N LYS A 338 5.52 16.72 -15.12
CA LYS A 338 5.79 15.38 -15.64
C LYS A 338 6.71 15.44 -16.86
N ILE A 339 6.49 16.38 -17.78
CA ILE A 339 7.39 16.59 -18.92
C ILE A 339 8.81 16.94 -18.43
N LEU A 340 8.92 17.86 -17.47
CA LEU A 340 10.21 18.24 -16.87
C LEU A 340 10.89 17.04 -16.20
N LEU A 341 10.17 16.27 -15.38
CA LEU A 341 10.69 15.08 -14.73
C LEU A 341 11.24 14.08 -15.75
N LEU A 342 10.46 13.78 -16.79
CA LEU A 342 10.87 12.83 -17.83
C LEU A 342 12.04 13.34 -18.66
N ASP A 343 12.14 14.66 -18.89
CA ASP A 343 13.29 15.27 -19.56
C ASP A 343 14.56 15.12 -18.71
N ILE A 344 14.48 15.41 -17.40
CA ILE A 344 15.58 15.18 -16.45
C ILE A 344 16.00 13.71 -16.47
N ILE A 345 15.06 12.78 -16.30
CA ILE A 345 15.34 11.33 -16.27
C ILE A 345 16.04 10.85 -17.55
N ARG A 346 15.64 11.39 -18.71
CA ARG A 346 16.21 11.03 -20.02
C ARG A 346 17.61 11.59 -20.23
N ASN A 347 17.85 12.83 -19.80
CA ASN A 347 19.07 13.56 -20.15
C ASN A 347 20.16 13.44 -19.07
N GLU A 348 19.78 13.29 -17.80
CA GLU A 348 20.72 13.27 -16.67
C GLU A 348 20.89 11.87 -16.10
N LYS A 349 21.86 11.10 -16.61
CA LYS A 349 22.11 9.70 -16.18
C LYS A 349 22.38 9.51 -14.68
N LYS A 350 22.68 10.59 -13.95
CA LYS A 350 22.94 10.60 -12.51
C LYS A 350 21.75 11.15 -11.70
N TRP A 351 20.55 11.18 -12.28
CA TRP A 351 19.35 11.67 -11.60
C TRP A 351 18.99 10.86 -10.35
N ILE A 352 19.45 9.60 -10.28
CA ILE A 352 19.34 8.70 -9.15
C ILE A 352 20.71 8.09 -8.83
N VAL A 353 21.08 8.03 -7.55
CA VAL A 353 22.31 7.34 -7.12
C VAL A 353 22.21 5.83 -7.44
N ALA A 354 23.30 5.22 -7.91
CA ALA A 354 23.34 3.79 -8.22
C ALA A 354 23.26 2.93 -6.95
N LYS A 355 22.61 1.76 -7.03
CA LYS A 355 22.62 0.78 -5.95
C LYS A 355 23.85 -0.13 -6.09
N GLU A 356 24.88 0.13 -5.30
CA GLU A 356 26.09 -0.71 -5.27
C GLU A 356 26.01 -1.78 -4.16
N GLY A 357 26.49 -2.99 -4.46
CA GLY A 357 26.64 -4.07 -3.46
C GLY A 357 25.34 -4.70 -2.94
N GLY A 358 24.19 -4.40 -3.55
CA GLY A 358 22.91 -5.03 -3.21
C GLY A 358 22.86 -6.51 -3.63
N ARG A 359 22.30 -7.38 -2.78
CA ARG A 359 21.99 -8.76 -3.16
C ARG A 359 20.87 -8.76 -4.19
N ASP A 360 21.07 -9.38 -5.35
CA ASP A 360 20.08 -9.47 -6.45
C ASP A 360 18.64 -9.60 -5.91
N PRO A 361 17.70 -8.70 -6.29
CA PRO A 361 16.34 -8.69 -5.76
C PRO A 361 15.65 -10.05 -5.92
N LEU A 362 15.93 -10.79 -6.99
CA LEU A 362 15.29 -12.06 -7.27
C LEU A 362 15.96 -13.25 -6.57
N ALA A 363 17.14 -13.08 -5.95
CA ALA A 363 17.90 -14.19 -5.38
C ALA A 363 17.18 -14.92 -4.22
N THR A 364 16.19 -14.30 -3.58
CA THR A 364 15.43 -14.88 -2.46
C THR A 364 13.95 -15.02 -2.73
N ILE A 365 13.48 -14.74 -3.95
CA ILE A 365 12.04 -14.64 -4.22
C ILE A 365 11.32 -15.99 -4.14
N ALA A 366 12.03 -17.09 -4.40
CA ALA A 366 11.53 -18.45 -4.28
C ALA A 366 11.78 -19.06 -2.89
N GLU A 367 12.48 -18.38 -1.99
CA GLU A 367 12.79 -18.91 -0.65
C GLU A 367 11.70 -18.51 0.34
N PRO A 368 11.01 -19.46 0.99
CA PRO A 368 10.07 -19.13 2.05
C PRO A 368 10.78 -18.37 3.19
N ARG A 369 10.40 -17.11 3.44
CA ARG A 369 11.06 -16.28 4.45
C ARG A 369 10.75 -16.83 5.83
N LYS A 370 11.76 -17.33 6.56
CA LYS A 370 11.59 -17.98 7.88
C LYS A 370 11.16 -17.03 9.01
N SER A 371 11.35 -15.73 8.87
CA SER A 371 10.99 -14.71 9.88
C SER A 371 10.59 -13.40 9.21
N ALA A 372 9.59 -12.71 9.77
CA ALA A 372 9.38 -11.30 9.49
C ALA A 372 10.56 -10.54 10.10
N ILE A 373 11.21 -9.67 9.33
CA ILE A 373 12.10 -8.67 9.93
C ILE A 373 11.18 -7.81 10.81
N ASN A 374 11.45 -7.78 12.11
CA ASN A 374 10.84 -6.79 12.99
C ASN A 374 11.24 -5.41 12.45
N LEU A 375 10.34 -4.76 11.71
CA LEU A 375 10.46 -3.39 11.24
C LEU A 375 9.75 -2.47 12.23
#